data_AF-A0A955UM63-F1
#
_entry.id   AF-A0A955UM63-F1
#
_cell.length_a   1.000
_cell.length_b   1.000
_cell.length_c   1.000
_cell.angle_alpha   90.00
_cell.angle_beta   90.00
_cell.angle_gamma   90.00
#
_symmetry.space_group_name_H-M   'P 1'
#
loop_
_entity.id
_entity.type
_entity.pdbx_description
1 polymer ?
#
loop_
_entity_poly.entity_id
_entity_poly.type
_entity_poly.pdbx_seq_one_letter_code
_entity_poly.pdbx_strand_id
1 'polypeptide(L)'
;MRGARSLVQVLVAASLAMLWVVVARADDPDTDGDGVPDPVDNCLLVSNPGPGQIDSDQDGYGNRCDGDFNNDGVVDGLDVYIFEQSWELPGVTDHNRDGFTDGGDYGIFLTLFNDYPGPSGLACAGTIPCLP
;
A
#
# COMPACT_ATOMS: atom_id res chain seq x y z
N MET A 1 -19.51 21.96 49.19
CA MET A 1 -19.91 21.74 47.79
C MET A 1 -18.83 20.90 47.13
N ARG A 2 -19.12 19.64 46.81
CA ARG A 2 -18.21 18.74 46.09
C ARG A 2 -18.24 19.14 44.61
N GLY A 3 -17.09 19.27 43.96
CA GLY A 3 -16.97 19.56 42.54
C GLY A 3 -15.57 19.23 42.05
N ALA A 4 -15.46 18.08 41.39
CA ALA A 4 -14.23 17.46 40.92
C ALA A 4 -13.57 18.23 39.76
N ARG A 5 -12.24 18.20 39.69
CA ARG A 5 -11.48 18.17 38.43
C ARG A 5 -10.30 17.21 38.60
N SER A 6 -10.48 16.01 38.05
CA SER A 6 -9.48 14.94 38.02
C SER A 6 -8.31 15.34 37.14
N LEU A 7 -7.11 15.13 37.67
CA LEU A 7 -5.83 15.23 36.98
C LEU A 7 -5.72 14.10 35.93
N VAL A 8 -5.50 14.45 34.67
CA VAL A 8 -4.66 13.63 33.77
C VAL A 8 -3.63 14.57 33.17
N GLN A 9 -2.39 14.12 33.25
CA GLN A 9 -1.16 14.88 33.28
C GLN A 9 -0.38 14.76 31.96
N VAL A 10 0.34 15.84 31.66
CA VAL A 10 1.72 15.86 31.13
C VAL A 10 1.93 15.68 29.62
N LEU A 11 2.38 16.79 29.04
CA LEU A 11 3.16 16.95 27.81
C LEU A 11 4.36 15.98 27.76
N VAL A 12 4.58 15.33 26.62
CA VAL A 12 5.91 14.81 26.24
C VAL A 12 6.36 15.48 24.95
N ALA A 13 7.62 15.89 24.97
CA ALA A 13 8.26 16.84 24.07
C ALA A 13 8.83 16.20 22.79
N ALA A 14 9.02 17.07 21.79
CA ALA A 14 10.12 17.15 20.83
C ALA A 14 10.72 15.85 20.23
N SER A 15 10.65 15.75 18.90
CA SER A 15 11.69 15.09 18.11
C SER A 15 11.73 15.70 16.70
N LEU A 16 12.94 16.04 16.24
CA LEU A 16 13.26 16.34 14.84
C LEU A 16 13.02 15.07 14.01
N ALA A 17 11.78 14.80 13.65
CA ALA A 17 11.47 13.98 12.50
C ALA A 17 10.81 14.94 11.51
N MET A 18 11.40 15.10 10.32
CA MET A 18 10.73 15.75 9.20
C MET A 18 9.32 15.18 9.11
N LEU A 19 8.36 16.06 9.40
CA LEU A 19 6.95 15.75 9.50
C LEU A 19 6.40 15.56 8.08
N TRP A 20 6.65 14.40 7.48
CA TRP A 20 5.84 13.91 6.37
C TRP A 20 4.54 13.36 6.96
N VAL A 21 3.73 14.25 7.52
CA VAL A 21 2.32 13.96 7.74
C VAL A 21 1.61 14.61 6.56
N VAL A 22 1.50 13.86 5.47
CA VAL A 22 0.42 14.07 4.51
C VAL A 22 -0.88 13.94 5.31
N VAL A 23 -1.47 15.07 5.67
CA VAL A 23 -2.74 15.09 6.42
C VAL A 23 -3.83 14.70 5.42
N ALA A 24 -4.14 13.42 5.38
CA ALA A 24 -5.39 12.96 4.81
C ALA A 24 -6.53 13.58 5.64
N ARG A 25 -7.47 14.23 4.97
CA ARG A 25 -8.57 14.94 5.63
C ARG A 25 -9.66 13.92 5.94
N ALA A 26 -10.39 14.13 7.04
CA ALA A 26 -11.49 13.24 7.43
C ALA A 26 -12.64 13.20 6.39
N ASP A 27 -12.65 14.11 5.43
CA ASP A 27 -13.65 14.21 4.36
C ASP A 27 -13.09 13.77 2.98
N ASP A 28 -11.84 13.33 2.92
CA ASP A 28 -11.28 12.78 1.68
C ASP A 28 -12.03 11.48 1.35
N PRO A 29 -12.32 11.22 0.07
CA PRO A 29 -12.98 9.99 -0.33
C PRO A 29 -12.10 8.78 0.01
N ASP A 30 -12.77 7.65 0.21
CA ASP A 30 -12.20 6.33 0.45
C ASP A 30 -13.04 5.37 -0.40
N THR A 31 -12.58 5.15 -1.63
CA THR A 31 -13.34 4.53 -2.71
C THR A 31 -13.52 3.03 -2.48
N ASP A 32 -12.54 2.37 -1.88
CA ASP A 32 -12.58 0.94 -1.60
C ASP A 32 -13.01 0.59 -0.16
N GLY A 33 -13.08 1.59 0.72
CA GLY A 33 -13.60 1.51 2.07
C GLY A 33 -12.63 0.86 3.06
N ASP A 34 -11.33 0.89 2.80
CA ASP A 34 -10.32 0.25 3.63
C ASP A 34 -9.80 1.14 4.78
N GLY A 35 -10.21 2.42 4.79
CA GLY A 35 -9.83 3.40 5.80
C GLY A 35 -8.58 4.21 5.45
N VAL A 36 -7.99 4.03 4.27
CA VAL A 36 -6.94 4.87 3.67
C VAL A 36 -7.59 5.79 2.63
N PRO A 37 -7.49 7.12 2.79
CA PRO A 37 -8.14 8.02 1.83
C PRO A 37 -7.48 7.99 0.45
N ASP A 38 -8.30 8.10 -0.59
CA ASP A 38 -7.92 7.98 -2.01
C ASP A 38 -6.61 8.72 -2.37
N PRO A 39 -6.35 9.98 -1.96
CA PRO A 39 -5.14 10.69 -2.40
C PRO A 39 -3.82 10.14 -1.84
N VAL A 40 -3.87 9.25 -0.87
CA VAL A 40 -2.71 8.63 -0.22
C VAL A 40 -2.76 7.10 -0.27
N ASP A 41 -3.72 6.54 -1.01
CA ASP A 41 -3.93 5.10 -1.16
C ASP A 41 -3.15 4.58 -2.37
N ASN A 42 -2.23 3.63 -2.15
CA ASN A 42 -1.45 3.01 -3.22
C ASN A 42 -2.22 1.91 -3.97
N CYS A 43 -3.46 1.59 -3.59
CA CYS A 43 -4.39 0.71 -4.29
C CYS A 43 -5.84 1.25 -4.27
N LEU A 44 -6.07 2.39 -4.91
CA LEU A 44 -7.31 3.18 -4.93
C LEU A 44 -8.65 2.41 -5.06
N LEU A 45 -8.65 1.21 -5.65
CA LEU A 45 -9.84 0.40 -5.90
C LEU A 45 -9.83 -0.97 -5.20
N VAL A 46 -8.77 -1.31 -4.47
CA VAL A 46 -8.55 -2.66 -3.93
C VAL A 46 -8.04 -2.59 -2.49
N SER A 47 -8.97 -2.85 -1.57
CA SER A 47 -8.73 -2.77 -0.12
C SER A 47 -7.43 -3.45 0.34
N ASN A 48 -6.55 -2.63 0.91
CA ASN A 48 -5.26 -2.96 1.48
C ASN A 48 -4.99 -2.07 2.74
N PRO A 49 -5.77 -2.29 3.82
CA PRO A 49 -5.94 -1.31 4.90
C PRO A 49 -4.69 -1.11 5.79
N GLY A 50 -4.44 0.13 6.23
CA GLY A 50 -3.53 0.46 7.34
C GLY A 50 -2.04 0.13 7.07
N PRO A 51 -1.33 -0.65 7.92
CA PRO A 51 0.01 -1.19 7.57
C PRO A 51 -0.03 -2.07 6.31
N GLY A 52 -1.24 -2.31 5.79
CA GLY A 52 -1.60 -2.84 4.48
C GLY A 52 -1.26 -1.93 3.28
N GLN A 53 -0.65 -0.76 3.43
CA GLN A 53 -0.16 0.02 2.29
C GLN A 53 1.29 -0.36 1.94
N ILE A 54 1.58 -1.66 1.80
CA ILE A 54 2.93 -2.16 1.44
C ILE A 54 3.09 -2.02 -0.06
N ASP A 55 4.23 -1.44 -0.41
CA ASP A 55 4.77 -1.26 -1.75
C ASP A 55 6.26 -1.64 -1.63
N SER A 56 6.61 -2.83 -2.11
CA SER A 56 7.88 -3.49 -1.80
C SER A 56 9.03 -3.02 -2.69
N ASP A 57 8.71 -2.65 -3.93
CA ASP A 57 9.62 -2.11 -4.94
C ASP A 57 9.58 -0.59 -5.05
N GLN A 58 8.69 0.05 -4.29
CA GLN A 58 8.60 1.50 -4.07
C GLN A 58 8.26 2.24 -5.35
N ASP A 59 7.37 1.72 -6.15
CA ASP A 59 6.98 2.34 -7.41
C ASP A 59 5.70 3.20 -7.28
N GLY A 60 5.02 3.08 -6.14
CA GLY A 60 3.81 3.81 -5.78
C GLY A 60 2.52 3.03 -5.98
N TYR A 61 2.56 1.81 -6.49
CA TYR A 61 1.44 0.86 -6.46
C TYR A 61 1.64 -0.12 -5.30
N GLY A 62 0.56 -0.41 -4.57
CA GLY A 62 0.65 -1.38 -3.49
C GLY A 62 0.74 -2.80 -4.03
N ASN A 63 1.49 -3.68 -3.37
CA ASN A 63 1.60 -5.11 -3.74
C ASN A 63 0.25 -5.79 -4.03
N ARG A 64 -0.85 -5.29 -3.45
CA ARG A 64 -2.18 -5.91 -3.60
C ARG A 64 -2.79 -5.68 -4.98
N CYS A 65 -2.45 -4.58 -5.63
CA CYS A 65 -2.97 -4.13 -6.92
C CYS A 65 -1.88 -3.98 -7.98
N ASP A 66 -0.64 -4.37 -7.65
CA ASP A 66 0.50 -4.32 -8.55
C ASP A 66 0.89 -5.73 -8.99
N GLY A 67 0.73 -6.01 -10.27
CA GLY A 67 1.20 -7.24 -10.92
C GLY A 67 2.42 -7.02 -11.82
N ASP A 68 2.90 -5.78 -11.96
CA ASP A 68 3.97 -5.38 -12.87
C ASP A 68 5.32 -5.41 -12.14
N PHE A 69 5.74 -6.61 -11.76
CA PHE A 69 6.94 -6.79 -10.94
C PHE A 69 8.24 -6.37 -11.65
N ASN A 70 8.19 -6.18 -12.96
CA ASN A 70 9.33 -5.70 -13.74
C ASN A 70 9.29 -4.18 -14.01
N ASN A 71 8.20 -3.50 -13.63
CA ASN A 71 7.98 -2.07 -13.76
C ASN A 71 8.09 -1.55 -15.21
N ASP A 72 7.56 -2.29 -16.20
CA ASP A 72 7.50 -1.84 -17.60
C ASP A 72 6.15 -1.25 -18.02
N GLY A 73 5.22 -1.20 -17.07
CA GLY A 73 3.89 -0.64 -17.18
C GLY A 73 2.83 -1.63 -17.65
N VAL A 74 3.11 -2.93 -17.78
CA VAL A 74 2.14 -3.92 -18.23
C VAL A 74 2.29 -5.23 -17.47
N VAL A 75 1.19 -5.77 -16.95
CA VAL A 75 1.20 -7.10 -16.31
C VAL A 75 1.14 -8.18 -17.39
N ASP A 76 2.26 -8.84 -17.67
CA ASP A 76 2.36 -9.85 -18.72
C ASP A 76 3.18 -11.10 -18.37
N GLY A 77 3.59 -11.86 -19.39
CA GLY A 77 4.33 -13.10 -19.21
C GLY A 77 5.73 -12.92 -18.61
N LEU A 78 6.33 -11.73 -18.69
CA LEU A 78 7.58 -11.41 -18.02
C LEU A 78 7.39 -11.35 -16.50
N ASP A 79 6.24 -10.89 -16.03
CA ASP A 79 5.93 -10.86 -14.59
C ASP A 79 5.64 -12.25 -14.04
N VAL A 80 5.07 -13.14 -14.85
CA VAL A 80 4.94 -14.57 -14.48
C VAL A 80 6.30 -15.16 -14.15
N TYR A 81 7.33 -14.83 -14.95
CA TYR A 81 8.68 -15.33 -14.70
C TYR A 81 9.20 -14.84 -13.34
N ILE A 82 8.99 -13.57 -13.00
CA ILE A 82 9.40 -13.02 -11.69
C ILE A 82 8.62 -13.70 -10.56
N PHE A 83 7.30 -13.85 -10.73
CA PHE A 83 6.43 -14.52 -9.77
C PHE A 83 6.89 -15.95 -9.47
N GLU A 84 7.18 -16.74 -10.50
CA GLU A 84 7.65 -18.13 -10.36
C GLU A 84 8.99 -18.23 -9.62
N GLN A 85 9.85 -17.19 -9.69
CA GLN A 85 11.11 -17.17 -8.94
C GLN A 85 10.93 -16.81 -7.46
N SER A 86 9.76 -16.30 -7.05
CA SER A 86 9.53 -15.78 -5.71
C SER A 86 8.79 -16.75 -4.78
N TRP A 87 8.52 -17.99 -5.20
CA TRP A 87 7.75 -18.95 -4.40
C TRP A 87 8.32 -19.11 -2.97
N GLU A 88 7.45 -19.01 -1.96
CA GLU A 88 7.79 -19.00 -0.52
C GLU A 88 8.65 -17.82 -0.03
N LEU A 89 8.81 -16.77 -0.85
CA LEU A 89 9.50 -15.54 -0.46
C LEU A 89 8.52 -14.39 -0.25
N PRO A 90 8.81 -13.48 0.70
CA PRO A 90 8.11 -12.20 0.77
C PRO A 90 8.61 -11.28 -0.35
N GLY A 91 7.83 -10.26 -0.70
CA GLY A 91 8.24 -9.24 -1.66
C GLY A 91 7.06 -8.66 -2.42
N VAL A 92 7.32 -8.05 -3.57
CA VAL A 92 6.28 -7.47 -4.44
C VAL A 92 5.23 -8.51 -4.87
N THR A 93 5.61 -9.78 -4.94
CA THR A 93 4.73 -10.90 -5.32
C THR A 93 3.85 -11.44 -4.18
N ASP A 94 4.03 -11.00 -2.94
CA ASP A 94 3.13 -11.30 -1.82
C ASP A 94 1.99 -10.27 -1.81
N HIS A 95 0.91 -10.61 -2.51
CA HIS A 95 -0.25 -9.73 -2.72
C HIS A 95 -1.22 -9.83 -1.55
N ASN A 96 -1.39 -11.03 -0.98
CA ASN A 96 -2.36 -11.29 0.08
C ASN A 96 -1.81 -10.96 1.49
N ARG A 97 -0.49 -10.80 1.62
CA ARG A 97 0.27 -10.40 2.82
C ARG A 97 0.22 -11.41 3.96
N ASP A 98 0.16 -12.68 3.62
CA ASP A 98 0.36 -13.76 4.58
C ASP A 98 1.85 -14.03 4.85
N GLY A 99 2.74 -13.33 4.15
CA GLY A 99 4.19 -13.32 4.35
C GLY A 99 4.95 -14.22 3.36
N PHE A 100 4.26 -14.86 2.41
CA PHE A 100 4.85 -15.77 1.46
C PHE A 100 4.19 -15.61 0.09
N THR A 101 4.97 -15.71 -0.98
CA THR A 101 4.40 -15.87 -2.32
C THR A 101 3.97 -17.32 -2.51
N ASP A 102 2.67 -17.55 -2.66
CA ASP A 102 2.13 -18.88 -2.91
C ASP A 102 0.95 -18.90 -3.89
N GLY A 103 0.15 -19.97 -3.85
CA GLY A 103 -1.01 -20.11 -4.73
C GLY A 103 -2.12 -19.07 -4.48
N GLY A 104 -2.19 -18.51 -3.28
CA GLY A 104 -3.08 -17.40 -2.94
C GLY A 104 -2.72 -16.15 -3.72
N ASP A 105 -1.42 -15.81 -3.76
CA ASP A 105 -0.94 -14.66 -4.53
C ASP A 105 -1.04 -14.89 -6.02
N TYR A 106 -0.80 -16.12 -6.48
CA TYR A 106 -0.95 -16.44 -7.91
C TYR A 106 -2.40 -16.25 -8.36
N GLY A 107 -3.36 -16.63 -7.51
CA GLY A 107 -4.77 -16.37 -7.74
C GLY A 107 -5.09 -14.88 -7.89
N ILE A 108 -4.43 -14.02 -7.11
CA ILE A 108 -4.57 -12.55 -7.20
C ILE A 108 -3.89 -12.02 -8.46
N PHE A 109 -2.63 -12.39 -8.71
CA PHE A 109 -1.88 -12.00 -9.90
C PHE A 109 -2.64 -12.31 -11.20
N LEU A 110 -3.30 -13.46 -11.28
CA LEU A 110 -4.12 -13.82 -12.45
C LEU A 110 -5.32 -12.90 -12.67
N THR A 111 -5.79 -12.17 -11.64
CA THR A 111 -6.83 -11.15 -11.80
C THR A 111 -6.31 -9.84 -12.38
N LEU A 112 -4.99 -9.62 -12.33
CA LEU A 112 -4.28 -8.45 -12.83
C LEU A 112 -3.66 -8.68 -14.21
N PHE A 113 -3.62 -9.94 -14.68
CA PHE A 113 -2.94 -10.31 -15.91
C PHE A 113 -3.54 -9.62 -17.15
N ASN A 114 -2.67 -9.08 -18.01
CA ASN A 114 -3.03 -8.29 -19.19
C ASN A 114 -3.74 -6.96 -18.85
N ASP A 115 -3.43 -6.41 -17.68
CA ASP A 115 -3.84 -5.07 -17.24
C ASP A 115 -2.61 -4.20 -16.90
N TYR A 116 -2.84 -3.05 -16.29
CA TYR A 116 -1.83 -2.11 -15.80
C TYR A 116 -1.76 -2.16 -14.26
N PRO A 117 -0.62 -1.82 -13.63
CA PRO A 117 -0.55 -1.75 -12.17
C PRO A 117 -1.49 -0.68 -11.59
N GLY A 118 -1.99 -0.93 -10.38
CA GLY A 118 -2.87 -0.02 -9.65
C GLY A 118 -4.36 -0.14 -10.01
N PRO A 119 -5.12 0.98 -10.09
CA PRO A 119 -4.65 2.36 -9.97
C PRO A 119 -4.23 2.75 -8.55
N SER A 120 -3.28 3.69 -8.44
CA SER A 120 -2.84 4.33 -7.20
C SER A 120 -3.30 5.78 -7.16
N GLY A 121 -3.61 6.28 -5.96
CA GLY A 121 -3.88 7.69 -5.71
C GLY A 121 -2.64 8.52 -5.43
N LEU A 122 -1.46 7.90 -5.29
CA LEU A 122 -0.19 8.60 -5.10
C LEU A 122 0.23 9.34 -6.36
N ALA A 123 0.58 10.62 -6.21
CA ALA A 123 1.02 11.45 -7.34
C ALA A 123 2.36 10.99 -7.97
N CYS A 124 3.13 10.14 -7.28
CA CYS A 124 4.38 9.59 -7.77
C CYS A 124 4.28 8.18 -8.36
N ALA A 125 3.08 7.59 -8.43
CA ALA A 125 2.91 6.21 -8.91
C ALA A 125 3.52 5.99 -10.31
N GLY A 126 4.22 4.87 -10.48
CA GLY A 126 5.04 4.54 -11.65
C GLY A 126 6.44 5.18 -11.63
N THR A 127 6.94 5.64 -10.48
CA THR A 127 8.33 6.12 -10.34
C THR A 127 9.02 5.48 -9.15
N ILE A 128 10.27 5.08 -9.30
CA ILE A 128 11.04 4.44 -8.21
C ILE A 128 12.19 5.37 -7.75
N PRO A 129 12.25 5.78 -6.47
CA PRO A 129 11.26 5.52 -5.42
C PRO A 129 10.07 6.52 -5.45
N CYS A 130 8.85 6.01 -5.32
CA CYS A 130 7.65 6.78 -5.01
C CYS A 130 7.55 6.89 -3.49
N LEU A 131 7.87 8.07 -2.99
CA LEU A 131 7.79 8.37 -1.57
C LEU A 131 6.56 9.26 -1.34
N PRO A 132 5.58 8.81 -0.54
CA PRO A 132 4.39 9.59 -0.19
C PRO A 132 4.71 10.84 0.67
#